data_AF-A0A7C7W3L3-F1
#
_entry.id   AF-A0A7C7W3L3-F1
#
_cell.length_a   1.000
_cell.length_b   1.000
_cell.length_c   1.000
_cell.angle_alpha   90.00
_cell.angle_beta   90.00
_cell.angle_gamma   90.00
#
_symmetry.space_group_name_H-M   'P 1'
#
loop_
_entity.id
_entity.type
_entity.pdbx_description
1 polymer ?
#
loop_
_entity_poly.entity_id
_entity_poly.type
_entity_poly.pdbx_seq_one_letter_code
_entity_poly.pdbx_strand_id
1 'polypeptide(L)'
;MILHGRTIYEGIAEAEALVTTQGISFFGGVDPESGVVVERGHELEGKSIAGRVLVFPRGKGSTVGSYTLYRLKHNGMAPAAIINA
;
A
#
# COMPACT_ATOMS: atom_id res chain seq x y z
N MET A 1 -9.49 19.94 -6.80
CA MET A 1 -8.56 19.64 -7.90
C MET A 1 -8.71 18.17 -8.25
N ILE A 2 -8.76 17.81 -9.54
CA ILE A 2 -8.79 16.41 -10.00
C ILE A 2 -7.47 16.15 -10.71
N LEU A 3 -6.80 15.05 -10.35
CA LEU A 3 -5.54 14.62 -10.96
C LEU A 3 -5.79 13.38 -11.82
N HIS A 4 -5.11 13.29 -12.96
CA HIS A 4 -5.19 12.15 -13.86
C HIS A 4 -3.86 11.41 -13.88
N GLY A 5 -3.88 10.13 -13.50
CA GLY A 5 -2.72 9.24 -13.53
C GLY A 5 -2.85 8.14 -14.59
N ARG A 6 -1.81 7.33 -14.74
CA ARG A 6 -1.85 6.12 -15.57
C ARG A 6 -2.52 4.99 -14.79
N THR A 7 -3.60 4.44 -15.33
CA THR A 7 -4.25 3.25 -14.76
C THR A 7 -3.47 1.99 -15.14
N ILE A 8 -3.13 1.17 -14.13
CA ILE A 8 -2.51 -0.15 -14.31
C ILE A 8 -3.55 -1.28 -14.19
N TYR A 9 -4.51 -1.13 -13.28
CA TYR A 9 -5.65 -2.03 -13.10
C TYR A 9 -6.92 -1.21 -12.86
N GLU A 10 -8.04 -1.64 -13.44
CA GLU A 10 -9.31 -0.94 -13.37
C GLU A 10 -10.00 -1.10 -12.01
N GLY A 11 -10.86 -0.15 -11.65
CA GLY A 11 -11.63 -0.19 -10.40
C GLY A 11 -12.01 1.20 -9.89
N ILE A 12 -12.93 1.23 -8.93
CA ILE A 12 -13.34 2.44 -8.20
C ILE A 12 -13.29 2.10 -6.71
N ALA A 13 -12.66 2.96 -5.92
CA ALA A 13 -12.59 2.83 -4.47
C ALA A 13 -12.67 4.20 -3.81
N GLU A 14 -13.30 4.26 -2.64
CA GLU A 14 -13.38 5.44 -1.80
C GLU A 14 -12.99 5.02 -0.38
N ALA A 15 -11.96 5.69 0.17
CA ALA A 15 -11.49 5.48 1.52
C ALA A 15 -10.57 6.63 1.95
N GLU A 16 -10.26 6.70 3.25
CA GLU A 16 -9.31 7.69 3.78
C GLU A 16 -7.90 7.47 3.19
N ALA A 17 -7.28 8.55 2.73
CA ALA A 17 -5.93 8.51 2.17
C ALA A 17 -4.88 8.30 3.26
N LEU A 18 -4.00 7.32 3.07
CA LEU A 18 -2.81 7.10 3.88
C LEU A 18 -1.59 7.43 3.01
N VAL A 19 -0.98 8.58 3.28
CA VAL A 19 0.05 9.19 2.42
C VAL A 19 1.41 9.13 3.11
N THR A 20 2.46 8.81 2.33
CA THR A 20 3.86 8.84 2.76
C THR A 20 4.73 9.47 1.67
N THR A 21 5.79 10.17 2.08
CA THR A 21 6.84 10.65 1.16
C THR A 21 7.95 9.61 0.93
N GLN A 22 7.92 8.51 1.69
CA GLN A 22 8.86 7.40 1.57
C GLN A 22 8.29 6.28 0.70
N GLY A 23 9.16 5.53 0.01
CA GLY A 23 8.72 4.36 -0.73
C GLY A 23 8.21 3.23 0.18
N ILE A 24 7.34 2.36 -0.33
CA ILE A 24 6.76 1.24 0.42
C ILE A 24 7.36 -0.08 -0.04
N SER A 25 7.80 -0.92 0.91
CA SER A 25 8.16 -2.32 0.64
C SER A 25 7.00 -3.25 0.96
N PHE A 26 6.43 -3.89 -0.07
CA PHE A 26 5.54 -5.04 0.11
C PHE A 26 6.30 -6.35 0.36
N PHE A 27 7.61 -6.27 0.59
CA PHE A 27 8.44 -7.41 0.98
C PHE A 27 9.05 -7.11 2.35
N GLY A 28 8.38 -7.58 3.41
CA GLY A 28 8.82 -7.39 4.80
C GLY A 28 8.57 -6.00 5.41
N GLY A 29 8.12 -5.01 4.63
CA GLY A 29 7.76 -3.68 5.15
C GLY A 29 6.31 -3.58 5.64
N VAL A 30 5.45 -4.52 5.24
CA VAL A 30 4.05 -4.63 5.68
C VAL A 30 3.81 -6.06 6.14
N ASP A 31 3.23 -6.21 7.32
CA ASP A 31 2.77 -7.51 7.83
C ASP A 31 1.48 -7.93 7.10
N PRO A 32 1.48 -9.06 6.35
CA PRO A 32 0.31 -9.51 5.60
C PRO A 32 -0.87 -9.96 6.47
N GLU A 33 -0.64 -10.26 7.75
CA GLU A 33 -1.70 -10.72 8.66
C GLU A 33 -2.48 -9.57 9.30
N SER A 34 -1.81 -8.44 9.58
CA SER A 34 -2.43 -7.27 10.21
C SER A 34 -2.61 -6.05 9.27
N GLY A 35 -1.93 -6.06 8.12
CA GLY A 35 -1.85 -4.89 7.23
C GLY A 35 -1.01 -3.74 7.79
N VAL A 36 -0.32 -3.93 8.92
CA VAL A 36 0.48 -2.89 9.57
C VAL A 36 1.83 -2.72 8.86
N VAL A 37 2.25 -1.47 8.65
CA VAL A 37 3.60 -1.15 8.21
C VAL A 37 4.56 -1.38 9.38
N VAL A 38 5.50 -2.31 9.22
CA VAL A 38 6.46 -2.74 10.27
C VAL A 38 7.89 -2.30 10.00
N GLU A 39 8.12 -1.61 8.87
CA GLU A 39 9.43 -1.03 8.54
C GLU A 39 9.81 0.05 9.57
N ARG A 40 10.85 -0.23 10.37
CA ARG A 40 11.33 0.70 11.41
C ARG A 40 11.81 2.02 10.82
N GLY A 41 11.37 3.13 11.41
CA GLY A 41 11.69 4.48 10.97
C GLY A 41 10.90 4.94 9.74
N HIS A 42 9.95 4.14 9.28
CA HIS A 42 9.05 4.54 8.20
C HIS A 42 8.00 5.54 8.71
N GLU A 43 7.61 6.52 7.90
CA GLU A 43 6.58 7.52 8.25
C GLU A 43 5.23 6.91 8.65
N LEU A 44 4.98 5.70 8.19
CA LEU A 44 3.76 4.93 8.44
C LEU A 44 3.95 3.79 9.44
N GLU A 45 5.12 3.65 10.07
CA GLU A 45 5.37 2.58 11.06
C GLU A 45 4.23 2.53 12.09
N GLY A 46 3.69 1.32 12.30
CA GLY A 46 2.57 1.07 13.23
C GLY A 46 1.18 1.42 12.67
N LYS A 47 1.06 1.97 11.46
CA LYS A 47 -0.23 2.24 10.81
C LYS A 47 -0.64 1.08 9.90
N SER A 48 -1.93 0.76 9.89
CA SER A 48 -2.50 -0.24 8.97
C SER A 48 -2.89 0.38 7.63
N ILE A 49 -2.59 -0.33 6.56
CA ILE A 49 -3.01 0.03 5.19
C ILE A 49 -4.39 -0.54 4.83
N ALA A 50 -4.95 -1.41 5.68
CA ALA A 50 -6.19 -2.11 5.41
C ALA A 50 -7.34 -1.13 5.16
N GLY A 51 -8.01 -1.28 4.01
CA GLY A 51 -9.14 -0.44 3.63
C GLY A 51 -8.81 1.04 3.39
N ARG A 52 -7.54 1.43 3.30
CA ARG A 52 -7.10 2.81 3.01
C ARG A 52 -6.79 3.02 1.53
N VAL A 53 -6.80 4.27 1.06
CA VAL A 53 -6.14 4.62 -0.22
C VAL A 53 -4.66 4.88 0.08
N LEU A 54 -3.80 3.92 -0.24
CA LEU A 54 -2.37 4.00 0.05
C LEU A 54 -1.66 4.78 -1.06
N VAL A 55 -1.01 5.89 -0.70
CA VAL A 55 -0.33 6.80 -1.64
C VAL A 55 1.15 6.93 -1.27
N PHE A 56 2.04 6.61 -2.21
CA PHE A 56 3.49 6.63 -1.99
C PHE A 56 4.25 6.87 -3.31
N PRO A 57 5.46 7.44 -3.30
CA PRO A 57 6.15 7.81 -4.53
C PRO A 57 6.69 6.62 -5.35
N ARG A 58 7.09 5.52 -4.71
CA ARG A 58 7.68 4.35 -5.40
C ARG A 58 7.67 3.10 -4.53
N GLY A 59 7.64 1.92 -5.14
CA GLY A 59 7.92 0.67 -4.43
C GLY A 59 9.40 0.59 -4.02
N LYS A 60 9.68 -0.03 -2.88
CA LYS A 60 11.02 -0.44 -2.45
C LYS A 60 11.16 -1.95 -2.62
N GLY A 61 12.33 -2.40 -3.10
CA GLY A 61 12.59 -3.80 -3.37
C GLY A 61 12.01 -4.29 -4.71
N SER A 62 12.55 -5.39 -5.21
CA SER A 62 12.39 -5.76 -6.63
C SER A 62 11.75 -7.14 -6.86
N THR A 63 11.46 -7.89 -5.78
CA THR A 63 11.08 -9.30 -5.88
C THR A 63 9.98 -9.63 -4.85
N VAL A 64 9.02 -10.49 -5.22
CA VAL A 64 8.01 -11.14 -4.33
C VAL A 64 6.86 -10.26 -3.80
N GLY A 65 6.90 -8.93 -3.95
CA GLY A 65 5.86 -8.04 -3.40
C GLY A 65 4.42 -8.35 -3.84
N SER A 66 4.22 -8.93 -5.02
CA SER A 66 2.91 -9.36 -5.53
C SER A 66 2.25 -10.45 -4.67
N TYR A 67 3.02 -11.38 -4.12
CA TYR A 67 2.48 -12.42 -3.24
C TYR A 67 2.01 -11.85 -1.90
N THR A 68 2.71 -10.84 -1.36
CA THR A 68 2.27 -10.15 -0.15
C THR A 68 0.98 -9.39 -0.38
N LEU A 69 0.86 -8.67 -1.50
CA LEU A 69 -0.38 -7.99 -1.88
C LEU A 69 -1.55 -8.98 -2.02
N TYR A 70 -1.31 -10.14 -2.62
CA TYR A 70 -2.31 -11.19 -2.72
C TYR A 70 -2.72 -11.72 -1.33
N ARG A 71 -1.77 -12.00 -0.43
CA ARG A 71 -2.07 -12.43 0.96
C ARG A 71 -2.85 -11.37 1.73
N LEU A 72 -2.44 -10.12 1.67
CA LEU A 72 -3.17 -8.99 2.26
C LEU A 72 -4.62 -8.99 1.78
N LYS A 73 -4.86 -9.18 0.47
CA LYS A 73 -6.22 -9.24 -0.08
C LYS A 73 -7.00 -10.45 0.44
N HIS A 74 -6.38 -11.62 0.46
CA HIS A 74 -6.97 -12.85 0.97
C HIS A 74 -7.37 -12.72 2.45
N ASN A 75 -6.54 -12.05 3.25
CA ASN A 75 -6.74 -11.82 4.68
C ASN A 75 -7.67 -10.63 4.99
N GLY A 76 -8.19 -9.92 3.99
CA GLY A 76 -9.01 -8.72 4.20
C GLY A 76 -8.23 -7.49 4.69
N MET A 77 -6.90 -7.53 4.61
CA MET A 77 -5.97 -6.48 5.05
C MET A 77 -5.41 -5.63 3.90
N ALA A 78 -5.88 -5.83 2.68
CA ALA A 78 -5.47 -5.04 1.53
C ALA A 78 -5.94 -3.58 1.62
N PRO A 79 -5.16 -2.64 1.04
CA PRO A 79 -5.66 -1.30 0.81
C PRO A 79 -6.84 -1.33 -0.17
N ALA A 80 -7.70 -0.32 -0.08
CA ALA A 80 -8.81 -0.12 -1.00
C ALA A 80 -8.33 0.28 -2.40
N ALA A 81 -7.28 1.10 -2.47
CA ALA A 81 -6.58 1.47 -3.70
C ALA A 81 -5.11 1.78 -3.43
N ILE A 82 -4.29 1.68 -4.48
CA ILE A 82 -2.87 2.03 -4.47
C ILE A 82 -2.63 3.11 -5.53
N ILE A 83 -1.94 4.18 -5.14
CA ILE A 83 -1.51 5.24 -6.06
C ILE A 83 -0.01 5.47 -5.85
N ASN A 84 0.76 5.41 -6.94
CA ASN A 84 2.17 5.75 -6.94
C ASN A 84 2.56 6.59 -8.17
N ALA A 85 3.78 7.13 -8.16
CA ALA A 85 4.32 7.99 -9.23
C ALA A 85 4.98 7.19 -10.36
#